data_AF-A0A3F3MWI9-F1
#
_entry.id   AF-A0A3F3MWI9-F1
#
_cell.length_a   1.000
_cell.length_b   1.000
_cell.length_c   1.000
_cell.angle_alpha   90.00
_cell.angle_beta   90.00
_cell.angle_gamma   90.00
#
_symmetry.space_group_name_H-M   'P 1'
#
loop_
_entity.id
_entity.type
_entity.pdbx_description
1 polymer ?
#
loop_
_entity_poly.entity_id
_entity_poly.type
_entity_poly.pdbx_seq_one_letter_code
_entity_poly.pdbx_strand_id
1 'polypeptide(L)'
;MLKLVSNKDGVEIHQLEITESSCTITPEFAGVCELVNQCNGDKRQILNALAQFNKNYVWAVTYETPPVPALTRRQFRLALVTNGYSLADIETLIAQIEDDMHRQIIQIEWQDATTFIRTSPNLLFMTNLMGLSTEQVDTLWSQALTL
;
A
#
# COMPACT_ATOMS: atom_id res chain seq x y z
N MET A 1 2.89 -6.91 -3.50
CA MET A 1 3.06 -8.32 -3.93
C MET A 1 3.75 -9.10 -2.83
N LEU A 2 3.21 -10.27 -2.47
CA LEU A 2 3.75 -11.17 -1.47
C LEU A 2 3.90 -12.57 -2.10
N LYS A 3 5.06 -13.21 -1.93
CA LYS A 3 5.32 -14.57 -2.38
C LYS A 3 5.69 -15.44 -1.20
N LEU A 4 5.09 -16.62 -1.14
CA LEU A 4 5.35 -17.60 -0.11
C LEU A 4 5.63 -18.97 -0.72
N VAL A 5 6.33 -19.80 0.03
CA VAL A 5 6.46 -21.23 -0.22
C VAL A 5 5.92 -21.99 0.98
N SER A 6 5.26 -23.11 0.71
CA SER A 6 4.95 -24.09 1.74
C SER A 6 6.03 -25.16 1.79
N ASN A 7 6.48 -25.46 3.00
CA ASN A 7 7.41 -26.55 3.29
C ASN A 7 6.68 -27.64 4.08
N LYS A 8 6.90 -28.89 3.70
CA LYS A 8 6.47 -30.08 4.45
C LYS A 8 7.65 -31.03 4.55
N ASP A 9 8.05 -31.37 5.77
CA ASP A 9 9.14 -32.31 6.04
C ASP A 9 10.45 -31.97 5.32
N GLY A 10 10.76 -30.68 5.16
CA GLY A 10 11.97 -30.20 4.49
C GLY A 10 11.83 -30.01 2.98
N VAL A 11 10.68 -30.35 2.38
CA VAL A 11 10.43 -30.22 0.94
C VAL A 11 9.51 -29.03 0.67
N GLU A 12 9.92 -28.14 -0.23
CA GLU A 12 9.05 -27.08 -0.76
C GLU A 12 8.04 -27.68 -1.73
N ILE A 13 6.74 -27.42 -1.51
CA ILE A 13 5.66 -28.05 -2.28
C ILE A 13 4.92 -27.02 -3.11
N HIS A 14 4.31 -26.01 -2.48
CA HIS A 14 3.50 -25.00 -3.19
C HIS A 14 4.17 -23.63 -3.16
N GLN A 15 4.10 -22.93 -4.29
CA GLN A 15 4.42 -21.52 -4.47
C GLN A 15 3.12 -20.72 -4.50
N LEU A 16 3.00 -19.74 -3.61
CA LEU A 16 1.83 -18.87 -3.46
C LEU A 16 2.25 -17.44 -3.82
N GLU A 17 1.58 -16.84 -4.80
CA GLU A 17 1.79 -15.45 -5.21
C GLU A 17 0.50 -14.66 -4.99
N ILE A 18 0.63 -13.55 -4.26
CA ILE A 18 -0.48 -12.70 -3.83
C ILE A 18 -0.18 -11.28 -4.31
N THR A 19 -1.11 -10.73 -5.07
CA THR A 19 -1.12 -9.32 -5.50
C THR A 19 -2.32 -8.61 -4.86
N GLU A 20 -2.48 -7.32 -5.15
CA GLU A 20 -3.65 -6.56 -4.66
C GLU A 20 -4.98 -7.08 -5.23
N SER A 21 -4.95 -7.76 -6.38
CA SER A 21 -6.13 -8.18 -7.12
C SER A 21 -6.19 -9.67 -7.45
N SER A 22 -5.15 -10.44 -7.12
CA SER A 22 -5.07 -11.86 -7.45
C SER A 22 -4.33 -12.68 -6.39
N CYS A 23 -4.70 -13.96 -6.31
CA CYS A 23 -3.98 -14.99 -5.58
C CYS A 23 -3.82 -16.20 -6.50
N THR A 24 -2.59 -16.70 -6.63
CA THR A 24 -2.27 -17.90 -7.42
C THR A 24 -1.43 -18.84 -6.58
N ILE A 25 -1.69 -20.15 -6.69
CA ILE A 25 -0.95 -21.18 -5.96
C ILE A 25 -0.62 -22.36 -6.89
N THR A 26 0.65 -22.77 -6.88
CA THR A 26 1.17 -23.83 -7.76
C THR A 26 2.09 -24.78 -6.98
N PRO A 27 1.86 -26.10 -6.97
CA PRO A 27 0.64 -26.79 -7.43
C PRO A 27 -0.63 -26.28 -6.74
N GLU A 28 -1.80 -26.59 -7.29
CA GLU A 28 -3.06 -26.15 -6.70
C GLU A 28 -3.24 -26.70 -5.28
N PHE A 29 -3.63 -25.84 -4.36
CA PHE A 29 -4.04 -26.22 -3.01
C PHE A 29 -5.39 -25.58 -2.71
N ALA A 30 -6.45 -26.39 -2.85
CA ALA A 30 -7.84 -25.97 -2.67
C ALA A 30 -8.05 -25.24 -1.33
N GLY A 31 -8.79 -24.13 -1.37
CA GLY A 31 -9.12 -23.31 -0.20
C GLY A 31 -8.06 -22.29 0.22
N VAL A 32 -6.83 -22.37 -0.27
CA VAL A 32 -5.76 -21.42 0.13
C VAL A 32 -6.07 -19.99 -0.33
N CYS A 33 -6.43 -19.78 -1.59
CA CYS A 33 -6.70 -18.43 -2.08
C CYS A 33 -7.98 -17.81 -1.51
N GLU A 34 -9.00 -18.63 -1.22
CA GLU A 34 -10.20 -18.16 -0.50
C GLU A 34 -9.85 -17.62 0.88
N LEU A 35 -8.97 -18.33 1.60
CA LEU A 35 -8.49 -17.94 2.91
C LEU A 35 -7.61 -16.68 2.86
N VAL A 36 -6.73 -16.56 1.87
CA VAL A 36 -5.91 -15.34 1.67
C VAL A 36 -6.80 -14.12 1.43
N ASN A 37 -7.85 -14.25 0.61
CA ASN A 37 -8.75 -13.15 0.29
C ASN A 37 -9.50 -12.61 1.52
N GLN A 38 -9.63 -13.39 2.60
CA GLN A 38 -10.24 -12.95 3.85
C GLN A 38 -9.30 -12.12 4.74
N CYS A 39 -8.01 -12.05 4.43
CA CYS A 39 -6.99 -11.44 5.28
C CYS A 39 -6.65 -9.97 4.91
N ASN A 40 -7.41 -9.34 4.00
CA ASN A 40 -7.23 -7.94 3.58
C ASN A 40 -5.78 -7.54 3.21
N GLY A 41 -4.99 -8.49 2.70
CA GLY A 41 -3.58 -8.26 2.35
C GLY A 41 -2.63 -8.14 3.55
N ASP A 42 -3.10 -8.30 4.79
CA ASP A 42 -2.24 -8.29 5.97
C ASP A 42 -1.40 -9.59 6.04
N LYS A 43 -0.10 -9.45 5.82
CA LYS A 43 0.86 -10.55 5.84
C LYS A 43 0.80 -11.39 7.12
N ARG A 44 0.61 -10.78 8.30
CA ARG A 44 0.57 -11.50 9.57
C ARG A 44 -0.71 -12.34 9.67
N GLN A 45 -1.84 -11.78 9.25
CA GLN A 45 -3.11 -12.51 9.19
C GLN A 45 -3.02 -13.68 8.21
N ILE A 46 -2.46 -13.45 7.01
CA ILE A 46 -2.24 -14.48 6.00
C ILE A 46 -1.41 -15.63 6.57
N LEU A 47 -0.24 -15.33 7.15
CA LEU A 47 0.64 -16.37 7.72
C LEU A 47 -0.05 -17.15 8.84
N ASN A 48 -0.79 -16.47 9.72
CA ASN A 48 -1.52 -17.12 10.80
C ASN A 48 -2.64 -18.03 10.27
N ALA A 49 -3.41 -17.55 9.29
CA ALA A 49 -4.50 -18.31 8.70
C ALA A 49 -3.98 -19.54 7.95
N LEU A 50 -2.90 -19.39 7.18
CA LEU A 50 -2.25 -20.51 6.48
C LEU A 50 -1.71 -21.57 7.45
N ALA A 51 -1.09 -21.15 8.56
CA ALA A 51 -0.59 -22.07 9.59
C ALA A 51 -1.72 -22.83 10.31
N GLN A 52 -2.88 -22.20 10.48
CA GLN A 52 -4.07 -22.82 11.08
C GLN A 52 -4.78 -23.76 10.11
N PHE A 53 -4.83 -23.39 8.83
CA PHE A 53 -5.51 -24.13 7.76
C PHE A 53 -4.95 -25.55 7.60
N ASN A 54 -3.62 -25.69 7.61
CA ASN A 54 -3.00 -27.00 7.55
C ASN A 54 -1.65 -27.03 8.29
N LYS A 55 -1.66 -27.66 9.47
CA LYS A 55 -0.49 -27.78 10.36
C LYS A 55 0.66 -28.61 9.79
N ASN A 56 0.43 -29.36 8.70
CA ASN A 56 1.49 -30.14 8.04
C ASN A 56 2.40 -29.26 7.17
N TYR A 57 2.00 -28.02 6.89
CA TYR A 57 2.78 -27.09 6.08
C TYR A 57 3.27 -25.92 6.92
N VAL A 58 4.53 -25.56 6.74
CA VAL A 58 5.10 -24.31 7.24
C VAL A 58 5.25 -23.36 6.06
N TRP A 59 4.76 -22.13 6.21
CA TRP A 59 4.83 -21.12 5.16
C TRP A 59 5.97 -20.15 5.42
N ALA A 60 6.84 -19.97 4.43
CA ALA A 60 7.94 -19.03 4.45
C ALA A 60 7.72 -17.94 3.40
N VAL A 61 7.95 -16.68 3.77
CA VAL A 61 7.94 -15.57 2.81
C VAL A 61 9.25 -15.60 2.02
N THR A 62 9.15 -15.70 0.71
CA THR A 62 10.31 -15.63 -0.21
C THR A 62 10.48 -14.26 -0.85
N TYR A 63 9.40 -13.51 -0.94
CA TYR A 63 9.44 -12.14 -1.43
C TYR A 63 8.29 -11.35 -0.83
N GLU A 64 8.56 -10.10 -0.49
CA GLU A 64 7.57 -9.11 -0.12
C GLU A 64 7.95 -7.81 -0.82
N THR A 65 6.97 -7.14 -1.43
CA THR A 65 7.19 -5.81 -1.98
C THR A 65 7.70 -4.92 -0.85
N PRO A 66 8.90 -4.33 -0.99
CA PRO A 66 9.44 -3.51 0.06
C PRO A 66 8.49 -2.34 0.32
N PRO A 67 8.31 -1.95 1.59
CA PRO A 67 7.47 -0.80 1.91
C PRO A 67 8.02 0.43 1.17
N VAL A 68 7.14 1.14 0.46
CA VAL A 68 7.52 2.40 -0.19
C VAL A 68 7.94 3.38 0.90
N PRO A 69 9.17 3.93 0.87
CA PRO A 69 9.62 4.83 1.91
C PRO A 69 8.70 6.05 2.03
N ALA A 70 8.44 6.47 3.27
CA ALA A 70 7.68 7.68 3.53
C ALA A 70 8.46 8.90 3.08
N LEU A 71 7.76 9.90 2.54
CA LEU A 71 8.35 11.18 2.19
C LEU A 71 8.30 12.11 3.39
N THR A 72 9.35 12.87 3.64
CA THR A 72 9.25 14.03 4.52
C THR A 72 8.32 15.08 3.91
N ARG A 73 7.74 15.95 4.75
CA ARG A 73 6.95 17.09 4.27
C ARG A 73 7.67 17.94 3.22
N ARG A 74 8.98 18.14 3.41
CA ARG A 74 9.83 18.88 2.47
C ARG A 74 9.89 18.18 1.11
N GLN A 75 10.21 16.89 1.10
CA GLN A 75 10.32 16.10 -0.14
C GLN A 75 9.03 16.12 -0.93
N PHE A 76 7.89 15.84 -0.26
CA PHE A 76 6.59 15.79 -0.92
C PHE A 76 6.19 17.14 -1.51
N ARG A 77 6.28 18.23 -0.73
CA ARG A 77 5.93 19.58 -1.21
C ARG A 77 6.87 20.09 -2.30
N LEU A 78 8.18 19.79 -2.19
CA LEU A 78 9.13 20.20 -3.23
C LEU A 78 8.86 19.47 -4.53
N ALA A 79 8.62 18.15 -4.48
CA ALA A 79 8.27 17.37 -5.66
C ALA A 79 7.02 17.90 -6.36
N LEU A 80 5.97 18.24 -5.60
CA LEU A 80 4.77 18.88 -6.14
C LEU A 80 5.08 20.17 -6.90
N VAL A 81 5.81 21.10 -6.26
CA VAL A 81 6.16 22.38 -6.88
C VAL A 81 7.04 22.19 -8.13
N THR A 82 8.02 21.28 -8.08
CA THR A 82 8.89 21.00 -9.23
C THR A 82 8.17 20.35 -10.41
N ASN A 83 6.99 19.76 -10.17
CA ASN A 83 6.12 19.21 -11.21
C ASN A 83 4.99 20.17 -11.61
N GLY A 84 5.03 21.42 -11.16
CA GLY A 84 4.09 22.47 -11.56
C GLY A 84 2.79 22.53 -10.74
N TYR A 85 2.68 21.77 -9.64
CA TYR A 85 1.52 21.86 -8.74
C TYR A 85 1.67 23.03 -7.76
N SER A 86 0.67 23.90 -7.74
CA SER A 86 0.57 25.03 -6.80
C SER A 86 0.09 24.52 -5.43
N LEU A 87 0.86 24.80 -4.38
CA LEU A 87 0.46 24.44 -3.01
C LEU A 87 -0.79 25.22 -2.55
N ALA A 88 -0.97 26.45 -3.05
CA ALA A 88 -2.15 27.25 -2.73
C ALA A 88 -3.42 26.69 -3.40
N ASP A 89 -3.28 26.13 -4.60
CA ASP A 89 -4.40 25.49 -5.31
C ASP A 89 -4.82 24.22 -4.58
N ILE A 90 -3.86 23.45 -4.06
CA ILE A 90 -4.13 22.27 -3.22
C ILE A 90 -4.89 22.67 -1.95
N GLU A 91 -4.49 23.75 -1.27
CA GLU A 91 -5.22 24.25 -0.10
C GLU A 91 -6.65 24.70 -0.45
N THR A 92 -6.83 25.30 -1.63
CA THR A 92 -8.16 25.67 -2.15
C THR A 92 -9.02 24.45 -2.43
N LEU A 93 -8.45 23.39 -3.00
CA LEU A 93 -9.15 22.12 -3.21
C LEU A 93 -9.57 21.49 -1.87
N ILE A 94 -8.67 21.46 -0.89
CA ILE A 94 -8.99 20.95 0.46
C ILE A 94 -10.12 21.76 1.08
N ALA A 95 -10.11 23.08 0.94
CA ALA A 95 -11.16 23.96 1.46
C ALA A 95 -12.56 23.68 0.86
N GLN A 96 -12.63 23.06 -0.32
CA GLN A 96 -13.87 22.71 -1.02
C GLN A 96 -14.46 21.35 -0.61
N ILE A 97 -13.80 20.58 0.26
CA ILE A 97 -14.34 19.32 0.78
C ILE A 97 -15.63 19.62 1.58
N GLU A 98 -16.76 19.04 1.17
CA GLU A 98 -18.08 19.32 1.75
C GLU A 98 -18.21 18.84 3.21
N ASP A 99 -17.69 17.66 3.53
CA ASP A 99 -17.73 17.13 4.89
C ASP A 99 -16.75 17.89 5.78
N ASP A 100 -17.29 18.63 6.75
CA ASP A 100 -16.52 19.51 7.64
C ASP A 100 -15.45 18.77 8.44
N MET A 101 -15.76 17.58 8.93
CA MET A 101 -14.83 16.79 9.75
C MET A 101 -13.70 16.25 8.87
N HIS A 102 -14.04 15.68 7.71
CA HIS A 102 -13.07 15.15 6.77
C HIS A 102 -12.17 16.26 6.20
N ARG A 103 -12.73 17.43 5.90
CA ARG A 103 -11.98 18.62 5.50
C ARG A 103 -10.92 18.98 6.53
N GLN A 104 -11.28 19.04 7.81
CA GLN A 104 -10.34 19.33 8.89
C GLN A 104 -9.25 18.27 9.00
N ILE A 105 -9.59 16.98 8.87
CA ILE A 105 -8.61 15.88 8.90
C ILE A 105 -7.60 16.04 7.75
N ILE A 106 -8.07 16.21 6.51
CA ILE A 106 -7.19 16.38 5.35
C ILE A 106 -6.35 17.64 5.46
N GLN A 107 -6.90 18.73 6.01
CA GLN A 107 -6.17 19.96 6.24
C GLN A 107 -5.03 19.77 7.26
N ILE A 108 -5.29 19.07 8.38
CA ILE A 108 -4.26 18.72 9.37
C ILE A 108 -3.19 17.83 8.74
N GLU A 109 -3.57 16.81 7.98
CA GLU A 109 -2.63 15.95 7.26
C GLU A 109 -1.74 16.76 6.29
N TRP A 110 -2.32 17.70 5.55
CA TRP A 110 -1.56 18.55 4.65
C TRP A 110 -0.62 19.53 5.38
N GLN A 111 -1.07 20.11 6.49
CA GLN A 111 -0.38 21.19 7.19
C GLN A 111 0.59 20.71 8.28
N ASP A 112 0.31 19.61 8.95
CA ASP A 112 1.01 19.22 10.18
C ASP A 112 1.76 17.90 10.04
N ALA A 113 1.44 17.07 9.04
CA ALA A 113 2.16 15.82 8.83
C ALA A 113 3.64 16.08 8.60
N THR A 114 4.47 15.43 9.42
CA THR A 114 5.93 15.43 9.25
C THR A 114 6.38 14.49 8.14
N THR A 115 5.57 13.46 7.88
CA THR A 115 5.81 12.40 6.89
C THR A 115 4.54 12.01 6.17
N PHE A 116 4.65 11.71 4.87
CA PHE A 116 3.57 11.22 4.03
C PHE A 116 3.84 9.75 3.66
N ILE A 117 2.83 8.90 3.80
CA ILE A 117 2.91 7.46 3.50
C ILE A 117 2.11 7.20 2.23
N ARG A 118 2.74 6.58 1.22
CA ARG A 118 2.17 6.37 -0.14
C ARG A 118 0.78 5.73 -0.16
N THR A 119 0.51 4.86 0.82
CA THR A 119 -0.73 4.08 0.96
C THR A 119 -1.68 4.65 2.03
N SER A 120 -1.37 5.81 2.63
CA SER A 120 -2.26 6.45 3.60
C SER A 120 -3.61 6.80 2.95
N PRO A 121 -4.76 6.44 3.55
CA PRO A 121 -6.08 6.79 3.00
C PRO A 121 -6.26 8.29 2.77
N ASN A 122 -5.75 9.12 3.68
CA ASN A 122 -5.85 10.58 3.60
C ASN A 122 -5.02 11.13 2.42
N LEU A 123 -3.83 10.56 2.18
CA LEU A 123 -3.01 10.92 1.03
C LEU A 123 -3.69 10.49 -0.28
N LEU A 124 -4.20 9.25 -0.35
CA LEU A 124 -4.86 8.73 -1.55
C LEU A 124 -6.08 9.59 -1.92
N PHE A 125 -6.87 9.99 -0.92
CA PHE A 125 -7.96 10.93 -1.08
C PHE A 125 -7.47 12.28 -1.64
N MET A 126 -6.42 12.87 -1.05
CA MET A 126 -5.85 14.13 -1.51
C MET A 126 -5.32 14.05 -2.95
N THR A 127 -4.62 12.97 -3.32
CA THR A 127 -4.14 12.80 -4.70
C THR A 127 -5.28 12.61 -5.70
N ASN A 128 -6.38 11.98 -5.28
CA ASN A 128 -7.59 11.85 -6.09
C ASN A 128 -8.28 13.21 -6.27
N LEU A 129 -8.40 14.01 -5.21
CA LEU A 129 -8.93 15.37 -5.25
C LEU A 129 -8.15 16.28 -6.22
N MET A 130 -6.84 16.05 -6.33
CA MET A 130 -5.97 16.73 -7.29
C MET A 130 -6.07 16.18 -8.73
N GLY A 131 -6.85 15.12 -8.96
CA GLY A 131 -7.01 14.46 -10.25
C GLY A 131 -5.80 13.65 -10.71
N LEU A 132 -4.93 13.22 -9.79
CA LEU A 132 -3.72 12.45 -10.12
C LEU A 132 -4.02 10.97 -10.30
N SER A 133 -3.50 10.38 -11.37
CA SER A 133 -3.51 8.92 -11.56
C SER A 133 -2.49 8.24 -10.64
N THR A 134 -2.67 6.95 -10.39
CA THR A 134 -1.72 6.15 -9.58
C THR A 134 -0.30 6.24 -10.14
N GLU A 135 -0.14 6.19 -11.46
CA GLU A 135 1.16 6.25 -12.14
C GLU A 135 1.82 7.62 -11.99
N GLN A 136 1.03 8.70 -12.01
CA GLN A 136 1.53 10.05 -11.76
C GLN A 136 2.00 10.20 -10.32
N VAL A 137 1.24 9.66 -9.36
CA VAL A 137 1.64 9.66 -7.95
C VAL A 137 2.93 8.85 -7.75
N ASP A 138 3.07 7.68 -8.39
CA ASP A 138 4.27 6.84 -8.30
C ASP A 138 5.51 7.51 -8.88
N THR A 139 5.33 8.22 -10.00
CA THR A 139 6.39 9.02 -10.61
C THR A 139 6.84 10.14 -9.69
N LEU A 140 5.88 10.90 -9.13
CA LEU A 140 6.15 11.97 -8.18
C LEU A 140 6.84 11.43 -6.92
N TRP A 141 6.39 10.28 -6.42
CA TRP A 141 6.97 9.65 -5.23
C TRP A 141 8.43 9.26 -5.45
N SER A 142 8.72 8.65 -6.59
CA SER A 142 10.07 8.23 -6.96
C SER A 142 11.02 9.42 -7.09
N GLN A 143 10.56 10.51 -7.71
CA GLN A 143 11.33 11.75 -7.77
C GLN A 143 11.55 12.36 -6.37
N ALA A 144 10.50 12.43 -5.56
CA ALA A 144 10.55 13.03 -4.23
C ALA A 144 11.56 12.34 -3.30
N LEU A 145 11.74 11.02 -3.43
CA LEU A 145 12.73 10.26 -2.67
C LEU A 145 14.18 10.67 -2.97
N THR A 146 14.42 11.38 -4.07
CA THR A 146 15.76 11.87 -4.45
C THR A 146 16.05 13.29 -3.96
N LEU A 147 15.06 13.97 -3.33
CA LEU A 147 15.14 15.35 -2.86
C LEU A 147 15.46 15.46 -1.36
#